data_AF-A0A4V3XEU6-F1
#
_entry.id   AF-A0A4V3XEU6-F1
#
_cell.length_a   1.000
_cell.length_b   1.000
_cell.length_c   1.000
_cell.angle_alpha   90.00
_cell.angle_beta   90.00
_cell.angle_gamma   90.00
#
_symmetry.space_group_name_H-M   'P 1'
#
loop_
_entity.id
_entity.type
_entity.pdbx_description
1 polymer ?
#
loop_
_entity_poly.entity_id
_entity_poly.type
_entity_poly.pdbx_seq_one_letter_code
_entity_poly.pdbx_strand_id
1 'polypeptide(L)'
;MEVIDDTLKTLSKTEANFMQSHDEMDRKAFKSLTAGGFSVDGPFPNANAMMVLQNVILFCKELNQDGEALVDNFGTHTSCLIPLLEDGWKKRSFKHIRDLEILWPAPAKTPEQDRQVDNEAMLSYKITQLAWKCDFKGNTVDALWQHIVHHWNLKIELGRKHYAKYLAIVQSSGMGKSRLVDQFSKDHLVIPMNLRSPHAEGFPAWDDSLYSYWSKEQEHPDVALMMSYAFLRALFLEAKKVVQSIYEKHDHAVAGTKEDKFLSRSRAKGAGWKERNSLQDAAEQLTDAIYVKEKLKPANFEEPLFILAFDEAHTLTTQTHPRWWSMFTELRRALRALSQGSKPAPVFAIFLSTTGKVSQFTSASEDDPSHCLVIGVFSLIPPFTDLGFDQFALEEHS
;
A
#
# COMPACT_ATOMS: atom_id res chain seq x y z
N MET A 1 18.27 10.45 29.15
CA MET A 1 18.79 9.84 27.92
C MET A 1 19.55 8.61 28.38
N GLU A 2 18.80 7.54 28.67
CA GLU A 2 19.39 6.26 29.07
C GLU A 2 19.94 5.59 27.82
N VAL A 3 21.25 5.36 27.81
CA VAL A 3 21.89 4.49 26.82
C VAL A 3 21.44 3.08 27.19
N ILE A 4 20.45 2.57 26.45
CA ILE A 4 20.12 1.14 26.50
C ILE A 4 21.32 0.41 25.89
N ASP A 5 21.97 -0.40 26.69
CA ASP A 5 23.06 -1.28 26.29
C ASP A 5 22.49 -2.34 25.33
N ASP A 6 22.59 -2.10 24.02
CA ASP A 6 22.12 -2.97 22.93
C ASP A 6 23.08 -4.16 22.68
N THR A 7 23.48 -4.85 23.76
CA THR A 7 24.24 -6.09 23.63
C THR A 7 23.31 -7.23 23.20
N LEU A 8 23.54 -7.77 21.99
CA LEU A 8 22.79 -8.90 21.46
C LEU A 8 22.94 -10.12 22.37
N LYS A 9 21.81 -10.74 22.75
CA LYS A 9 21.78 -11.91 23.62
C LYS A 9 22.28 -13.16 22.90
N THR A 10 23.10 -13.95 23.60
CA THR A 10 23.54 -15.27 23.16
C THR A 10 22.81 -16.37 23.91
N LEU A 11 22.55 -17.50 23.24
CA LEU A 11 21.82 -18.63 23.80
C LEU A 11 22.74 -19.66 24.48
N SER A 12 24.05 -19.44 24.48
CA SER A 12 25.06 -20.36 25.04
C SER A 12 24.97 -21.78 24.44
N LYS A 13 24.66 -21.87 23.14
CA LYS A 13 24.58 -23.13 22.40
C LYS A 13 25.97 -23.75 22.28
N THR A 14 26.01 -25.07 22.44
CA THR A 14 27.21 -25.88 22.31
C THR A 14 27.20 -26.64 20.98
N GLU A 15 28.31 -27.27 20.58
CA GLU A 15 28.37 -28.07 19.34
C GLU A 15 27.27 -29.15 19.26
N ALA A 16 26.83 -29.69 20.39
CA ALA A 16 25.76 -30.68 20.45
C ALA A 16 24.38 -30.13 20.01
N ASN A 17 24.22 -28.81 19.94
CA ASN A 17 22.98 -28.16 19.50
C ASN A 17 22.90 -27.98 17.98
N PHE A 18 23.94 -28.35 17.23
CA PHE A 18 24.00 -28.18 15.78
C PHE A 18 24.18 -29.55 15.10
N MET A 19 23.50 -29.75 13.97
CA MET A 19 23.60 -30.97 13.15
C MET A 19 24.97 -31.12 12.48
N GLN A 20 25.67 -30.00 12.26
CA GLN A 20 26.99 -29.95 11.64
C GLN A 20 27.95 -29.20 12.56
N SER A 21 29.24 -29.51 12.49
CA SER A 21 30.24 -28.75 13.24
C SER A 21 30.33 -27.31 12.73
N HIS A 22 30.72 -26.38 13.61
CA HIS A 22 30.89 -24.99 13.21
C HIS A 22 31.93 -24.85 12.08
N ASP A 23 33.01 -25.64 12.13
CA ASP A 23 34.05 -25.66 11.11
C ASP A 23 33.53 -26.10 9.74
N GLU A 24 32.66 -27.12 9.68
CA GLU A 24 32.08 -27.58 8.42
C GLU A 24 31.16 -26.51 7.81
N MET A 25 30.33 -25.88 8.64
CA MET A 25 29.45 -24.80 8.23
C MET A 25 30.23 -23.56 7.79
N ASP A 26 31.30 -23.18 8.52
CA ASP A 26 32.19 -22.07 8.17
C ASP A 26 32.87 -22.34 6.82
N ARG A 27 33.40 -23.55 6.60
CA ARG A 27 34.02 -23.95 5.34
C ARG A 27 33.04 -23.86 4.16
N LYS A 28 31.77 -24.28 4.34
CA LYS A 28 30.73 -24.18 3.30
C LYS A 28 30.36 -22.73 3.02
N ALA A 29 30.18 -21.92 4.05
CA ALA A 29 29.89 -20.49 3.92
C ALA A 29 31.01 -19.76 3.16
N PHE A 30 32.27 -19.92 3.56
CA PHE A 30 33.40 -19.30 2.87
C PHE A 30 33.56 -19.79 1.44
N LYS A 31 33.37 -21.11 1.17
CA LYS A 31 33.42 -21.63 -0.20
C LYS A 31 32.34 -21.02 -1.09
N SER A 32 31.12 -20.84 -0.57
CA SER A 32 30.01 -20.19 -1.27
C SER A 32 30.32 -18.72 -1.56
N LEU A 33 30.85 -18.00 -0.58
CA LEU A 33 31.27 -16.60 -0.73
C LEU A 33 32.43 -16.44 -1.74
N THR A 34 33.41 -17.35 -1.76
CA THR A 34 34.46 -17.35 -2.80
C THR A 34 33.89 -17.56 -4.19
N ALA A 35 32.95 -18.51 -4.34
CA ALA A 35 32.26 -18.75 -5.61
C ALA A 35 31.45 -17.52 -6.06
N GLY A 36 30.94 -16.72 -5.11
CA GLY A 36 30.29 -15.43 -5.33
C GLY A 36 31.23 -14.26 -5.61
N GLY A 37 32.55 -14.49 -5.75
CA GLY A 37 33.54 -13.46 -6.11
C GLY A 37 34.17 -12.74 -4.92
N PHE A 38 33.90 -13.15 -3.69
CA PHE A 38 34.53 -12.55 -2.51
C PHE A 38 35.90 -13.18 -2.24
N SER A 39 36.94 -12.34 -2.13
CA SER A 39 38.25 -12.80 -1.67
C SER A 39 38.18 -13.07 -0.17
N VAL A 40 38.26 -14.34 0.21
CA VAL A 40 38.22 -14.76 1.61
C VAL A 40 39.36 -14.10 2.37
N ASP A 41 40.57 -14.07 1.80
CA ASP A 41 41.77 -13.41 2.38
C ASP A 41 41.77 -11.88 2.24
N GLY A 42 40.73 -11.31 1.62
CA GLY A 42 40.52 -9.87 1.53
C GLY A 42 39.86 -9.26 2.77
N PRO A 43 39.74 -7.92 2.80
CA PRO A 43 39.00 -7.22 3.85
C PRO A 43 37.54 -7.64 3.87
N PHE A 44 36.91 -7.55 5.05
CA PHE A 44 35.50 -7.85 5.21
C PHE A 44 34.64 -6.97 4.26
N PRO A 45 33.73 -7.57 3.47
CA PRO A 45 32.94 -6.83 2.49
C PRO A 45 31.78 -6.09 3.17
N ASN A 46 32.06 -4.96 3.80
CA ASN A 46 31.09 -4.20 4.61
C ASN A 46 29.79 -3.86 3.83
N ALA A 47 29.91 -3.40 2.59
CA ALA A 47 28.78 -3.11 1.71
C ALA A 47 27.90 -4.34 1.39
N ASN A 48 28.40 -5.56 1.61
CA ASN A 48 27.71 -6.83 1.39
C ASN A 48 27.58 -7.66 2.68
N ALA A 49 27.63 -7.02 3.86
CA ALA A 49 27.55 -7.70 5.16
C ALA A 49 26.28 -8.56 5.30
N MET A 50 25.16 -8.12 4.72
CA MET A 50 23.92 -8.91 4.68
C MET A 50 24.09 -10.22 3.90
N MET A 51 24.82 -10.22 2.79
CA MET A 51 25.11 -11.46 2.03
C MET A 51 25.98 -12.42 2.83
N VAL A 52 26.90 -11.89 3.65
CA VAL A 52 27.70 -12.72 4.57
C VAL A 52 26.79 -13.36 5.62
N LEU A 53 25.92 -12.59 6.28
CA LEU A 53 24.97 -13.13 7.25
C LEU A 53 24.02 -14.15 6.63
N GLN A 54 23.50 -13.89 5.42
CA GLN A 54 22.65 -14.81 4.69
C GLN A 54 23.36 -16.14 4.41
N ASN A 55 24.65 -16.12 4.05
CA ASN A 55 25.43 -17.35 3.88
C ASN A 55 25.64 -18.09 5.21
N VAL A 56 25.83 -17.38 6.33
CA VAL A 56 25.92 -18.01 7.66
C VAL A 56 24.63 -18.76 8.01
N ILE A 57 23.48 -18.16 7.75
CA ILE A 57 22.16 -18.74 8.01
C ILE A 57 21.87 -19.91 7.07
N LEU A 58 22.16 -19.76 5.78
CA LEU A 58 21.92 -20.78 4.76
C LEU A 58 22.58 -22.13 5.09
N PHE A 59 23.77 -22.10 5.71
CA PHE A 59 24.51 -23.32 6.05
C PHE A 59 24.27 -23.82 7.48
N CYS A 60 23.46 -23.13 8.28
CA CYS A 60 23.05 -23.54 9.63
C CYS A 60 21.53 -23.72 9.69
N LYS A 61 21.06 -24.96 9.54
CA LYS A 61 19.63 -25.28 9.39
C LYS A 61 18.79 -24.97 10.62
N GLU A 62 19.43 -24.89 11.78
CA GLU A 62 18.83 -24.58 13.08
C GLU A 62 18.43 -23.12 13.21
N LEU A 63 19.03 -22.24 12.39
CA LEU A 63 18.67 -20.82 12.35
C LEU A 63 17.41 -20.59 11.52
N ASN A 64 16.71 -19.50 11.81
CA ASN A 64 15.53 -19.09 11.07
C ASN A 64 15.88 -18.84 9.60
N GLN A 65 15.30 -19.64 8.69
CA GLN A 65 15.53 -19.57 7.25
C GLN A 65 14.58 -18.58 6.55
N ASP A 66 13.72 -17.89 7.30
CA ASP A 66 12.82 -16.87 6.78
C ASP A 66 13.59 -15.62 6.32
N GLY A 67 13.50 -15.32 5.03
CA GLY A 67 14.19 -14.19 4.39
C GLY A 67 13.65 -12.83 4.82
N GLU A 68 12.39 -12.72 5.22
CA GLU A 68 11.79 -11.45 5.66
C GLU A 68 12.28 -11.11 7.07
N ALA A 69 12.24 -12.07 7.98
CA ALA A 69 12.80 -11.94 9.33
C ALA A 69 14.30 -11.59 9.31
N LEU A 70 15.06 -12.12 8.34
CA LEU A 70 16.47 -11.79 8.16
C LEU A 70 16.68 -10.30 7.82
N VAL A 71 15.89 -9.76 6.90
CA VAL A 71 15.99 -8.35 6.48
C VAL A 71 15.66 -7.43 7.65
N ASP A 72 14.60 -7.74 8.40
CA ASP A 72 14.18 -6.96 9.56
C ASP A 72 15.19 -7.01 10.69
N ASN A 73 15.71 -8.20 11.03
CA ASN A 73 16.75 -8.37 12.06
C ASN A 73 18.04 -7.64 11.69
N PHE A 74 18.48 -7.75 10.43
CA PHE A 74 19.68 -7.07 9.97
C PHE A 74 19.51 -5.55 10.00
N GLY A 75 18.37 -5.03 9.52
CA GLY A 75 18.09 -3.60 9.50
C GLY A 75 17.97 -2.99 10.90
N THR A 76 17.40 -3.72 11.85
CA THR A 76 17.21 -3.25 13.23
C THR A 76 18.50 -3.29 14.05
N HIS A 77 19.39 -4.25 13.79
CA HIS A 77 20.60 -4.49 14.60
C HIS A 77 21.92 -4.30 13.83
N THR A 78 21.90 -3.53 12.73
CA THR A 78 23.07 -3.33 11.85
C THR A 78 24.31 -2.88 12.60
N SER A 79 24.15 -1.96 13.56
CA SER A 79 25.25 -1.38 14.37
C SER A 79 26.00 -2.42 15.20
N CYS A 80 25.31 -3.47 15.66
CA CYS A 80 25.88 -4.54 16.49
C CYS A 80 26.31 -5.75 15.64
N LEU A 81 25.60 -6.06 14.56
CA LEU A 81 25.86 -7.23 13.72
C LEU A 81 27.08 -7.08 12.81
N ILE A 82 27.31 -5.90 12.22
CA ILE A 82 28.45 -5.69 11.32
C ILE A 82 29.80 -5.95 12.02
N PRO A 83 30.08 -5.41 13.23
CA PRO A 83 31.32 -5.72 13.94
C PRO A 83 31.51 -7.21 14.24
N LEU A 84 30.43 -7.92 14.59
CA LEU A 84 30.47 -9.37 14.86
C LEU A 84 30.76 -10.19 13.61
N LEU A 85 30.16 -9.81 12.47
CA LEU A 85 30.43 -10.41 11.16
C LEU A 85 31.87 -10.16 10.71
N GLU A 86 32.38 -8.95 10.91
CA GLU A 86 33.76 -8.61 10.60
C GLU A 86 34.77 -9.38 11.46
N ASP A 87 34.51 -9.50 12.77
CA ASP A 87 35.32 -10.31 13.68
C ASP A 87 35.31 -11.80 13.28
N GLY A 88 34.13 -12.34 12.99
CA GLY A 88 34.00 -13.71 12.49
C GLY A 88 34.69 -13.95 11.16
N TRP A 89 34.66 -12.97 10.26
CA TRP A 89 35.38 -13.01 8.98
C TRP A 89 36.89 -13.11 9.17
N LYS A 90 37.44 -12.26 10.05
CA LYS A 90 38.88 -12.24 10.40
C LYS A 90 39.32 -13.55 11.07
N LYS A 91 38.49 -14.06 11.98
CA LYS A 91 38.75 -15.31 12.72
C LYS A 91 38.45 -16.58 11.94
N ARG A 92 37.90 -16.46 10.72
CA ARG A 92 37.40 -17.59 9.91
C ARG A 92 36.34 -18.42 10.62
N SER A 93 35.58 -17.83 11.52
CA SER A 93 34.51 -18.53 12.21
C SER A 93 33.33 -17.65 12.55
N PHE A 94 32.14 -18.12 12.19
CA PHE A 94 30.87 -17.46 12.51
C PHE A 94 30.17 -18.11 13.72
N LYS A 95 30.91 -18.87 14.54
CA LYS A 95 30.36 -19.58 15.71
C LYS A 95 29.54 -18.68 16.64
N HIS A 96 30.10 -17.52 17.00
CA HIS A 96 29.44 -16.57 17.91
C HIS A 96 28.18 -15.95 17.30
N ILE A 97 28.13 -15.83 15.98
CA ILE A 97 26.97 -15.30 15.26
C ILE A 97 25.84 -16.33 15.27
N ARG A 98 26.14 -17.61 15.07
CA ARG A 98 25.14 -18.70 15.14
C ARG A 98 24.53 -18.90 16.54
N ASP A 99 25.12 -18.31 17.58
CA ASP A 99 24.60 -18.37 18.95
C ASP A 99 23.70 -17.18 19.32
N LEU A 100 23.51 -16.21 18.42
CA LEU A 100 22.67 -15.04 18.67
C LEU A 100 21.19 -15.43 18.68
N GLU A 101 20.48 -15.07 19.77
CA GLU A 101 19.07 -15.40 19.97
C GLU A 101 18.18 -14.96 18.81
N ILE A 102 18.44 -13.77 18.26
CA ILE A 102 17.68 -13.17 17.16
C ILE A 102 17.70 -14.00 15.86
N LEU A 103 18.67 -14.92 15.69
CA LEU A 103 18.79 -15.76 14.50
C LEU A 103 18.09 -17.11 14.66
N TRP A 104 17.64 -17.47 15.85
CA TRP A 104 16.96 -18.74 16.09
C TRP A 104 15.47 -18.62 15.81
N PRO A 105 14.81 -19.70 15.37
CA PRO A 105 13.36 -19.76 15.31
C PRO A 105 12.80 -19.41 16.70
N ALA A 106 11.73 -18.61 16.72
CA ALA A 106 11.02 -18.36 17.97
C ALA A 106 10.69 -19.71 18.64
N PRO A 107 10.87 -19.85 19.97
CA PRO A 107 10.56 -21.10 20.65
C PRO A 107 9.14 -21.52 20.29
N ALA A 108 8.96 -22.82 19.98
CA ALA A 108 7.67 -23.37 19.65
C ALA A 108 6.66 -22.95 20.72
N LYS A 109 5.67 -22.15 20.30
CA LYS A 109 4.60 -21.67 21.18
C LYS A 109 3.93 -22.89 21.79
N THR A 110 3.63 -22.83 23.09
CA THR A 110 2.87 -23.89 23.73
C THR A 110 1.46 -23.96 23.12
N PRO A 111 0.78 -25.12 23.09
CA PRO A 111 -0.59 -25.25 22.56
C PRO A 111 -1.63 -24.34 23.25
N GLU A 112 -1.29 -23.81 24.42
CA GLU A 112 -2.06 -22.83 25.18
C GLU A 112 -1.81 -21.40 24.68
N GLN A 113 -0.57 -21.06 24.33
CA GLN A 113 -0.22 -19.79 23.69
C GLN A 113 -0.74 -19.71 22.25
N ASP A 114 -0.68 -20.79 21.47
CA ASP A 114 -1.29 -20.84 20.14
C ASP A 114 -2.81 -20.68 20.23
N ARG A 115 -3.48 -21.39 21.16
CA ARG A 115 -4.92 -21.18 21.41
C ARG A 115 -5.24 -19.76 21.86
N GLN A 116 -4.37 -19.12 22.63
CA GLN A 116 -4.59 -17.75 23.08
C GLN A 116 -4.39 -16.74 21.95
N VAL A 117 -3.38 -16.90 21.11
CA VAL A 117 -3.13 -16.06 19.92
C VAL A 117 -4.25 -16.25 18.88
N ASP A 118 -4.69 -17.49 18.64
CA ASP A 118 -5.83 -17.78 17.75
C ASP A 118 -7.12 -17.17 18.29
N ASN A 119 -7.33 -17.21 19.62
CA ASN A 119 -8.46 -16.56 20.27
C ASN A 119 -8.39 -15.03 20.19
N GLU A 120 -7.21 -14.43 20.38
CA GLU A 120 -7.00 -12.98 20.26
C GLU A 120 -7.18 -12.49 18.83
N ALA A 121 -6.67 -13.22 17.83
CA ALA A 121 -6.87 -12.93 16.42
C ALA A 121 -8.35 -13.07 16.02
N MET A 122 -9.01 -14.15 16.44
CA MET A 122 -10.46 -14.33 16.23
C MET A 122 -11.29 -13.25 16.92
N LEU A 123 -10.90 -12.82 18.12
CA LEU A 123 -11.57 -11.76 18.87
C LEU A 123 -11.38 -10.40 18.17
N SER A 124 -10.16 -10.08 17.74
CA SER A 124 -9.85 -8.87 16.97
C SER A 124 -10.67 -8.79 15.67
N TYR A 125 -10.76 -9.91 14.95
CA TYR A 125 -11.61 -10.02 13.75
C TYR A 125 -13.09 -9.76 14.06
N LYS A 126 -13.63 -10.38 15.12
CA LYS A 126 -15.03 -10.17 15.55
C LYS A 126 -15.29 -8.75 16.02
N ILE A 127 -14.38 -8.15 16.79
CA ILE A 127 -14.47 -6.76 17.24
C ILE A 127 -14.53 -5.83 16.03
N THR A 128 -13.65 -6.05 15.04
CA THR A 128 -13.63 -5.26 13.81
C THR A 128 -14.95 -5.38 13.04
N GLN A 129 -15.51 -6.59 12.91
CA GLN A 129 -16.84 -6.77 12.29
C GLN A 129 -17.97 -6.10 13.08
N LEU A 130 -17.92 -6.13 14.41
CA LEU A 130 -18.91 -5.48 15.27
C LEU A 130 -18.83 -3.95 15.16
N ALA A 131 -17.63 -3.38 15.05
CA ALA A 131 -17.46 -1.94 14.87
C ALA A 131 -18.22 -1.44 13.63
N TRP A 132 -18.25 -2.19 12.52
CA TRP A 132 -19.04 -1.83 11.32
C TRP A 132 -20.56 -1.82 11.52
N LYS A 133 -21.07 -2.42 12.61
CA LYS A 133 -22.50 -2.41 12.96
C LYS A 133 -22.86 -1.30 13.95
N CYS A 134 -21.88 -0.72 14.62
CA CYS A 134 -22.06 0.40 15.53
C CYS A 134 -22.03 1.73 14.78
N ASP A 135 -22.54 2.78 15.41
CA ASP A 135 -22.43 4.14 14.87
C ASP A 135 -20.96 4.58 14.80
N PHE A 136 -20.61 5.35 13.78
CA PHE A 136 -19.28 5.97 13.71
C PHE A 136 -19.18 7.14 14.68
N LYS A 137 -18.09 7.18 15.46
CA LYS A 137 -17.84 8.25 16.43
C LYS A 137 -16.71 9.16 15.96
N GLY A 138 -16.90 10.47 16.16
CA GLY A 138 -15.94 11.50 15.79
C GLY A 138 -16.34 12.26 14.52
N ASN A 139 -15.57 13.31 14.21
CA ASN A 139 -15.77 14.21 13.08
C ASN A 139 -14.71 14.00 11.97
N THR A 140 -14.01 12.87 11.98
CA THR A 140 -12.87 12.60 11.08
C THR A 140 -13.32 12.44 9.63
N VAL A 141 -14.59 12.06 9.39
CA VAL A 141 -15.19 12.04 8.04
C VAL A 141 -15.27 13.46 7.47
N ASP A 142 -15.76 14.42 8.26
CA ASP A 142 -15.82 15.83 7.87
C ASP A 142 -14.41 16.42 7.68
N ALA A 143 -13.48 16.09 8.58
CA ALA A 143 -12.09 16.54 8.49
C ALA A 143 -11.41 16.01 7.22
N LEU A 144 -11.63 14.73 6.87
CA LEU A 144 -11.13 14.15 5.62
C LEU A 144 -11.70 14.89 4.40
N TRP A 145 -13.00 15.17 4.39
CA TRP A 145 -13.61 15.92 3.28
C TRP A 145 -13.06 17.33 3.15
N GLN A 146 -12.95 18.06 4.26
CA GLN A 146 -12.38 19.41 4.28
C GLN A 146 -10.95 19.41 3.76
N HIS A 147 -10.14 18.41 4.11
CA HIS A 147 -8.77 18.26 3.59
C HIS A 147 -8.74 18.01 2.09
N ILE A 148 -9.62 17.13 1.58
CA ILE A 148 -9.76 16.84 0.15
C ILE A 148 -10.16 18.10 -0.62
N VAL A 149 -11.20 18.81 -0.19
CA VAL A 149 -11.70 20.04 -0.84
C VAL A 149 -10.69 21.18 -0.77
N HIS A 150 -9.98 21.32 0.36
CA HIS A 150 -8.89 22.28 0.50
C HIS A 150 -7.83 22.04 -0.58
N HIS A 151 -7.29 20.83 -0.69
CA HIS A 151 -6.25 20.49 -1.66
C HIS A 151 -6.77 20.30 -3.11
N TRP A 152 -8.08 20.14 -3.28
CA TRP A 152 -8.73 20.25 -4.59
C TRP A 152 -8.56 21.65 -5.16
N ASN A 153 -8.88 22.67 -4.36
CA ASN A 153 -8.89 24.07 -4.76
C ASN A 153 -7.55 24.79 -4.57
N LEU A 154 -6.65 24.22 -3.75
CA LEU A 154 -5.38 24.85 -3.42
C LEU A 154 -4.54 25.10 -4.68
N LYS A 155 -4.31 26.39 -4.97
CA LYS A 155 -3.28 26.85 -5.88
C LYS A 155 -2.04 27.10 -5.03
N ILE A 156 -1.03 26.23 -5.14
CA ILE A 156 0.18 26.36 -4.32
C ILE A 156 0.90 27.65 -4.72
N GLU A 157 1.39 28.38 -3.72
CA GLU A 157 2.20 29.58 -3.92
C GLU A 157 3.42 29.28 -4.82
N LEU A 158 3.88 30.27 -5.60
CA LEU A 158 4.90 30.15 -6.67
C LEU A 158 4.41 29.53 -7.99
N GLY A 159 3.11 29.34 -8.19
CA GLY A 159 2.55 28.79 -9.44
C GLY A 159 2.73 27.28 -9.60
N ARG A 160 3.12 26.58 -8.53
CA ARG A 160 3.24 25.12 -8.48
C ARG A 160 1.84 24.49 -8.47
N LYS A 161 1.70 23.33 -9.10
CA LYS A 161 0.47 22.54 -9.05
C LYS A 161 0.73 21.26 -8.26
N HIS A 162 -0.33 20.68 -7.67
CA HIS A 162 -0.24 19.32 -7.16
C HIS A 162 0.11 18.38 -8.32
N TYR A 163 1.00 17.42 -8.07
CA TYR A 163 1.42 16.45 -9.08
C TYR A 163 0.23 15.66 -9.65
N ALA A 164 -0.60 15.16 -8.75
CA ALA A 164 -1.87 14.49 -9.02
C ALA A 164 -2.83 14.74 -7.84
N LYS A 165 -4.13 14.57 -8.07
CA LYS A 165 -5.18 14.71 -7.04
C LYS A 165 -5.33 13.43 -6.23
N TYR A 166 -4.40 13.20 -5.31
CA TYR A 166 -4.48 12.09 -4.37
C TYR A 166 -3.87 12.44 -3.02
N LEU A 167 -4.27 11.73 -1.97
CA LEU A 167 -3.63 11.75 -0.65
C LEU A 167 -3.36 10.33 -0.14
N ALA A 168 -2.52 10.20 0.87
CA ALA A 168 -2.34 8.96 1.62
C ALA A 168 -2.89 9.11 3.04
N ILE A 169 -3.53 8.05 3.55
CA ILE A 169 -3.88 7.90 4.97
C ILE A 169 -2.95 6.83 5.53
N VAL A 170 -1.99 7.24 6.35
CA VAL A 170 -0.94 6.36 6.87
C VAL A 170 -1.10 6.25 8.38
N GLN A 171 -1.57 5.09 8.84
CA GLN A 171 -1.72 4.77 10.26
C GLN A 171 -1.57 3.27 10.50
N SER A 172 -1.31 2.86 11.75
CA SER A 172 -1.23 1.45 12.13
C SER A 172 -2.50 0.67 11.77
N SER A 173 -2.35 -0.65 11.62
CA SER A 173 -3.49 -1.54 11.40
C SER A 173 -4.48 -1.46 12.56
N GLY A 174 -5.77 -1.68 12.29
CA GLY A 174 -6.84 -1.61 13.30
C GLY A 174 -7.31 -0.21 13.70
N MET A 175 -6.67 0.87 13.24
CA MET A 175 -7.05 2.26 13.58
C MET A 175 -8.30 2.78 12.83
N GLY A 176 -9.11 1.92 12.21
CA GLY A 176 -10.37 2.36 11.59
C GLY A 176 -10.27 3.04 10.20
N LYS A 177 -9.12 2.97 9.50
CA LYS A 177 -8.93 3.58 8.16
C LYS A 177 -10.01 3.20 7.15
N SER A 178 -10.23 1.90 6.98
CA SER A 178 -11.23 1.39 6.02
C SER A 178 -12.66 1.71 6.48
N ARG A 179 -12.89 1.81 7.80
CA ARG A 179 -14.19 2.24 8.36
C ARG A 179 -14.45 3.72 8.11
N LEU A 180 -13.43 4.57 8.23
CA LEU A 180 -13.51 5.99 7.88
C LEU A 180 -13.94 6.15 6.42
N VAL A 181 -13.32 5.42 5.50
CA VAL A 181 -13.68 5.46 4.06
C VAL A 181 -15.08 4.89 3.82
N ASP A 182 -15.46 3.82 4.49
CA ASP A 182 -16.82 3.25 4.43
C ASP A 182 -17.88 4.28 4.86
N GLN A 183 -17.67 4.98 5.98
CA GLN A 183 -18.58 6.04 6.39
C GLN A 183 -18.59 7.22 5.44
N PHE A 184 -17.41 7.64 4.98
CA PHE A 184 -17.28 8.69 3.98
C PHE A 184 -18.01 8.35 2.67
N SER A 185 -18.14 7.06 2.32
CA SER A 185 -18.90 6.60 1.15
C SER A 185 -20.42 6.71 1.26
N LYS A 186 -20.96 7.02 2.45
CA LYS A 186 -22.41 7.21 2.65
C LYS A 186 -22.90 8.53 2.03
N ASP A 187 -22.04 9.54 2.01
CA ASP A 187 -22.36 10.88 1.51
C ASP A 187 -21.64 11.20 0.18
N HIS A 188 -20.60 10.45 -0.17
CA HIS A 188 -19.79 10.66 -1.38
C HIS A 188 -19.70 9.40 -2.24
N LEU A 189 -19.65 9.56 -3.57
CA LEU A 189 -19.42 8.43 -4.47
C LEU A 189 -17.99 7.94 -4.37
N VAL A 190 -17.78 6.84 -3.63
CA VAL A 190 -16.49 6.19 -3.44
C VAL A 190 -16.48 4.85 -4.18
N ILE A 191 -15.38 4.57 -4.88
CA ILE A 191 -15.06 3.27 -5.46
C ILE A 191 -13.95 2.65 -4.59
N PRO A 192 -14.30 1.85 -3.57
CA PRO A 192 -13.32 1.17 -2.72
C PRO A 192 -12.72 -0.03 -3.46
N MET A 193 -11.42 -0.24 -3.25
CA MET A 193 -10.62 -1.30 -3.85
C MET A 193 -9.64 -1.80 -2.80
N ASN A 194 -9.71 -3.07 -2.41
CA ASN A 194 -8.82 -3.65 -1.41
C ASN A 194 -7.75 -4.53 -2.05
N LEU A 195 -6.49 -4.13 -1.92
CA LEU A 195 -5.33 -4.79 -2.53
C LEU A 195 -4.63 -5.79 -1.60
N ARG A 196 -5.30 -6.23 -0.51
CA ARG A 196 -4.70 -7.17 0.44
C ARG A 196 -4.34 -8.49 -0.24
N SER A 197 -3.24 -9.10 0.23
CA SER A 197 -2.89 -10.48 -0.14
C SER A 197 -4.00 -11.46 0.27
N PRO A 198 -4.37 -12.42 -0.59
CA PRO A 198 -5.34 -13.47 -0.27
C PRO A 198 -4.96 -14.32 0.96
N HIS A 199 -3.68 -14.31 1.34
CA HIS A 199 -3.16 -15.04 2.49
C HIS A 199 -3.07 -14.18 3.76
N ALA A 200 -3.36 -12.88 3.68
CA ALA A 200 -3.32 -11.98 4.82
C ALA A 200 -4.71 -11.83 5.44
N GLU A 201 -4.78 -12.00 6.76
CA GLU A 201 -6.00 -11.78 7.53
C GLU A 201 -6.32 -10.28 7.63
N GLY A 202 -7.61 -9.94 7.71
CA GLY A 202 -8.05 -8.55 7.90
C GLY A 202 -9.44 -8.26 7.34
N PHE A 203 -9.95 -7.06 7.67
CA PHE A 203 -11.24 -6.55 7.20
C PHE A 203 -11.07 -5.13 6.65
N PRO A 204 -11.75 -4.72 5.55
CA PRO A 204 -12.72 -5.47 4.72
C PRO A 204 -12.05 -6.57 3.88
N ALA A 205 -12.80 -7.50 3.27
CA ALA A 205 -12.21 -8.58 2.46
C ALA A 205 -11.41 -8.06 1.25
N TRP A 206 -10.46 -8.85 0.77
CA TRP A 206 -9.63 -8.50 -0.39
C TRP A 206 -10.39 -8.69 -1.71
N ASP A 207 -9.96 -7.96 -2.73
CA ASP A 207 -10.45 -8.13 -4.10
C ASP A 207 -9.49 -9.03 -4.89
N ASP A 208 -9.82 -10.32 -5.04
CA ASP A 208 -8.95 -11.33 -5.68
C ASP A 208 -8.47 -10.92 -7.10
N SER A 209 -9.38 -10.38 -7.91
CA SER A 209 -9.06 -9.92 -9.25
C SER A 209 -8.16 -8.68 -9.26
N LEU A 210 -8.29 -7.79 -8.27
CA LEU A 210 -7.44 -6.61 -8.15
C LEU A 210 -6.05 -7.00 -7.65
N TYR A 211 -5.97 -7.79 -6.59
CA TYR A 211 -4.69 -8.30 -6.09
C TYR A 211 -3.91 -9.00 -7.20
N SER A 212 -4.57 -9.92 -7.92
CA SER A 212 -3.96 -10.65 -9.03
C SER A 212 -3.53 -9.76 -10.19
N TYR A 213 -4.22 -8.63 -10.42
CA TYR A 213 -3.85 -7.67 -11.46
C TYR A 213 -2.60 -6.87 -11.08
N TRP A 214 -2.58 -6.36 -9.85
CA TRP A 214 -1.55 -5.45 -9.35
C TRP A 214 -0.28 -6.15 -8.84
N SER A 215 -0.36 -7.44 -8.50
CA SER A 215 0.78 -8.23 -8.03
C SER A 215 1.66 -8.79 -9.16
N LYS A 216 1.30 -8.56 -10.43
CA LYS A 216 2.11 -9.05 -11.56
C LYS A 216 3.39 -8.23 -11.67
N GLU A 217 4.54 -8.87 -11.46
CA GLU A 217 5.83 -8.26 -11.75
C GLU A 217 5.89 -7.76 -13.20
N GLN A 218 6.25 -6.49 -13.39
CA GLN A 218 6.45 -5.90 -14.71
C GLN A 218 7.93 -5.58 -14.91
N GLU A 219 8.49 -5.90 -16.07
CA GLU A 219 9.90 -5.64 -16.36
C GLU A 219 10.17 -4.16 -16.66
N HIS A 220 9.18 -3.47 -17.23
CA HIS A 220 9.32 -2.11 -17.74
C HIS A 220 8.24 -1.16 -17.20
N PRO A 221 8.61 0.09 -16.84
CA PRO A 221 7.68 1.07 -16.29
C PRO A 221 6.59 1.45 -17.30
N ASP A 222 6.88 1.44 -18.60
CA ASP A 222 5.89 1.74 -19.63
C ASP A 222 4.75 0.71 -19.67
N VAL A 223 5.05 -0.56 -19.37
CA VAL A 223 4.03 -1.62 -19.27
C VAL A 223 3.16 -1.40 -18.03
N ALA A 224 3.77 -1.10 -16.88
CA ALA A 224 3.06 -0.76 -15.66
C ALA A 224 2.20 0.50 -15.80
N LEU A 225 2.66 1.49 -16.58
CA LEU A 225 1.87 2.67 -16.94
C LEU A 225 0.67 2.32 -17.81
N MET A 226 0.87 1.53 -18.88
CA MET A 226 -0.22 1.07 -19.73
C MET A 226 -1.25 0.25 -18.95
N MET A 227 -0.80 -0.59 -18.02
CA MET A 227 -1.67 -1.31 -17.09
C MET A 227 -2.48 -0.34 -16.23
N SER A 228 -1.84 0.66 -15.62
CA SER A 228 -2.54 1.68 -14.83
C SER A 228 -3.60 2.44 -15.63
N TYR A 229 -3.31 2.77 -16.89
CA TYR A 229 -4.27 3.39 -17.81
C TYR A 229 -5.44 2.46 -18.14
N ALA A 230 -5.13 1.21 -18.51
CA ALA A 230 -6.13 0.21 -18.86
C ALA A 230 -7.06 -0.08 -17.67
N PHE A 231 -6.48 -0.19 -16.47
CA PHE A 231 -7.21 -0.37 -15.21
C PHE A 231 -8.18 0.76 -14.94
N LEU A 232 -7.69 2.01 -14.84
CA LEU A 232 -8.56 3.16 -14.53
C LEU A 232 -9.64 3.35 -15.59
N ARG A 233 -9.31 3.13 -16.87
CA ARG A 233 -10.28 3.17 -17.97
C ARG A 233 -11.37 2.11 -17.79
N ALA A 234 -10.99 0.86 -17.53
CA ALA A 234 -11.95 -0.22 -17.31
C ALA A 234 -12.83 0.05 -16.07
N LEU A 235 -12.22 0.54 -14.99
CA LEU A 235 -12.91 0.91 -13.76
C LEU A 235 -13.98 1.97 -14.00
N PHE A 236 -13.67 3.05 -14.72
CA PHE A 236 -14.63 4.12 -15.00
C PHE A 236 -15.76 3.65 -15.92
N LEU A 237 -15.45 2.84 -16.93
CA LEU A 237 -16.47 2.29 -17.82
C LEU A 237 -17.40 1.32 -17.10
N GLU A 238 -16.90 0.54 -16.13
CA GLU A 238 -17.73 -0.36 -15.35
C GLU A 238 -18.56 0.42 -14.31
N ALA A 239 -17.95 1.36 -13.59
CA ALA A 239 -18.65 2.26 -12.68
C ALA A 239 -19.79 3.02 -13.38
N LYS A 240 -19.55 3.45 -14.62
CA LYS A 240 -20.57 4.09 -15.46
C LYS A 240 -21.79 3.18 -15.66
N LYS A 241 -21.58 1.91 -16.02
CA LYS A 241 -22.68 0.95 -16.19
C LYS A 241 -23.44 0.75 -14.88
N VAL A 242 -22.74 0.65 -13.75
CA VAL A 242 -23.34 0.53 -12.43
C VAL A 242 -24.23 1.76 -12.13
N VAL A 243 -23.70 2.98 -12.30
CA VAL A 243 -24.46 4.23 -12.10
C VAL A 243 -25.70 4.29 -12.99
N GLN A 244 -25.57 3.95 -14.28
CA GLN A 244 -26.70 3.90 -15.20
C GLN A 244 -27.76 2.89 -14.75
N SER A 245 -27.35 1.70 -14.31
CA SER A 245 -28.28 0.68 -13.81
C SER A 245 -29.02 1.11 -12.55
N ILE A 246 -28.41 1.93 -11.69
CA ILE A 246 -29.05 2.50 -10.50
C ILE A 246 -30.15 3.47 -10.92
N TYR A 247 -29.87 4.36 -11.88
CA TYR A 247 -30.88 5.29 -12.39
C TYR A 247 -32.04 4.61 -13.12
N GLU A 248 -31.77 3.55 -13.88
CA GLU A 248 -32.80 2.74 -14.54
C GLU A 248 -33.70 2.06 -13.51
N LYS A 249 -33.12 1.40 -12.50
CA LYS A 249 -33.89 0.79 -11.41
C LYS A 249 -34.72 1.81 -10.64
N HIS A 250 -34.17 2.99 -10.37
CA HIS A 250 -34.89 4.07 -9.69
C HIS A 250 -36.08 4.57 -10.53
N ASP A 251 -35.91 4.75 -11.84
CA ASP A 251 -37.04 5.12 -12.72
C ASP A 251 -38.13 4.04 -12.75
N HIS A 252 -37.74 2.77 -12.81
CA HIS A 252 -38.70 1.67 -12.77
C HIS A 252 -39.43 1.56 -11.42
N ALA A 253 -38.78 1.89 -10.30
CA ALA A 253 -39.40 1.93 -8.98
C ALA A 253 -40.34 3.14 -8.80
N VAL A 254 -40.00 4.30 -9.38
CA VAL A 254 -40.83 5.52 -9.35
C VAL A 254 -42.00 5.46 -10.34
N ALA A 255 -41.86 4.69 -11.44
CA ALA A 255 -42.92 4.48 -12.43
C ALA A 255 -44.16 3.69 -11.91
N GLY A 256 -44.20 3.32 -10.62
CA GLY A 256 -45.42 2.87 -9.93
C GLY A 256 -46.49 3.95 -9.74
N THR A 257 -46.19 5.22 -10.06
CA THR A 257 -47.18 6.30 -10.12
C THR A 257 -47.06 7.08 -11.42
N LYS A 258 -47.92 6.69 -12.37
CA LYS A 258 -48.28 7.35 -13.64
C LYS A 258 -47.18 7.42 -14.71
N GLU A 259 -47.52 6.73 -15.80
CA GLU A 259 -46.91 6.78 -17.12
C GLU A 259 -46.51 8.19 -17.54
N ASP A 260 -45.31 8.36 -18.10
CA ASP A 260 -45.20 9.29 -19.21
C ASP A 260 -44.24 8.86 -20.31
N LYS A 261 -44.74 9.05 -21.52
CA LYS A 261 -44.16 8.66 -22.80
C LYS A 261 -42.96 9.54 -23.13
N PHE A 262 -41.74 9.13 -22.80
CA PHE A 262 -40.55 9.85 -23.27
C PHE A 262 -39.34 8.98 -23.66
N LEU A 263 -39.57 7.71 -24.03
CA LEU A 263 -38.49 6.79 -24.44
C LEU A 263 -38.29 6.67 -25.97
N SER A 264 -38.95 7.48 -26.80
CA SER A 264 -38.85 7.38 -28.27
C SER A 264 -37.92 8.41 -28.95
N ARG A 265 -37.15 9.22 -28.21
CA ARG A 265 -36.36 10.31 -28.82
C ARG A 265 -34.83 10.27 -28.70
N SER A 266 -34.25 9.22 -28.13
CA SER A 266 -32.78 9.06 -28.02
C SER A 266 -32.16 8.18 -29.10
N ARG A 267 -32.81 8.03 -30.26
CA ARG A 267 -32.24 7.36 -31.43
C ARG A 267 -32.08 8.35 -32.59
N ALA A 268 -30.94 9.04 -32.59
CA ALA A 268 -30.15 9.49 -33.75
C ALA A 268 -29.44 10.83 -33.47
N LYS A 269 -28.11 10.81 -33.50
CA LYS A 269 -27.32 11.58 -34.49
C LYS A 269 -25.86 11.14 -34.43
N GLY A 270 -25.40 10.59 -35.55
CA GLY A 270 -24.00 10.27 -35.77
C GLY A 270 -23.16 11.55 -35.91
N ALA A 271 -21.98 11.52 -35.30
CA ALA A 271 -20.90 12.44 -35.57
C ALA A 271 -19.58 11.75 -35.23
N GLY A 272 -18.73 11.56 -36.25
CA GLY A 272 -17.28 11.32 -36.18
C GLY A 272 -16.78 10.33 -35.13
N TRP A 273 -16.69 9.04 -35.51
CA TRP A 273 -15.90 8.05 -34.79
C TRP A 273 -14.40 8.35 -34.96
N LYS A 274 -13.85 9.27 -34.18
CA LYS A 274 -12.41 9.32 -33.87
C LYS A 274 -12.26 8.90 -32.41
N GLU A 275 -11.82 7.65 -32.24
CA GLU A 275 -11.37 6.97 -31.01
C GLU A 275 -11.70 7.63 -29.66
N ARG A 276 -12.89 7.34 -29.14
CA ARG A 276 -13.26 7.48 -27.72
C ARG A 276 -12.58 6.38 -26.86
N ASN A 277 -11.25 6.32 -26.90
CA ASN A 277 -10.47 5.25 -26.26
C ASN A 277 -9.46 5.74 -25.21
N SER A 278 -9.40 7.05 -24.94
CA SER A 278 -8.48 7.58 -23.93
C SER A 278 -9.01 7.40 -22.50
N LEU A 279 -8.11 7.44 -21.52
CA LEU A 279 -8.45 7.44 -20.09
C LEU A 279 -9.35 8.64 -19.72
N GLN A 280 -9.10 9.81 -20.31
CA GLN A 280 -9.90 11.02 -20.08
C GLN A 280 -11.35 10.86 -20.53
N ASP A 281 -11.55 10.24 -21.70
CA ASP A 281 -12.89 10.01 -22.25
C ASP A 281 -13.71 9.05 -21.36
N ALA A 282 -13.08 8.00 -20.82
CA ALA A 282 -13.77 7.12 -19.88
C ALA A 282 -14.18 7.84 -18.57
N ALA A 283 -13.33 8.72 -18.04
CA ALA A 283 -13.67 9.53 -16.88
C ALA A 283 -14.80 10.55 -17.18
N GLU A 284 -14.78 11.16 -18.37
CA GLU A 284 -15.86 12.06 -18.83
C GLU A 284 -17.17 11.30 -18.99
N GLN A 285 -17.15 10.08 -19.54
CA GLN A 285 -18.34 9.24 -19.67
C GLN A 285 -18.96 8.84 -18.32
N LEU A 286 -18.13 8.55 -17.31
CA LEU A 286 -18.61 8.31 -15.94
C LEU A 286 -19.21 9.60 -15.35
N THR A 287 -18.52 10.72 -15.50
CA THR A 287 -19.00 12.03 -15.05
C THR A 287 -20.37 12.35 -15.64
N ASP A 288 -20.52 12.18 -16.96
CA ASP A 288 -21.79 12.43 -17.65
C ASP A 288 -22.89 11.48 -17.18
N ALA A 289 -22.56 10.22 -16.86
CA ALA A 289 -23.51 9.25 -16.32
C ALA A 289 -24.00 9.60 -14.91
N ILE A 290 -23.20 10.30 -14.09
CA ILE A 290 -23.61 10.74 -12.76
C ILE A 290 -24.59 11.93 -12.83
N TYR A 291 -24.54 12.77 -13.87
CA TYR A 291 -25.42 13.94 -14.01
C TYR A 291 -26.73 13.68 -14.79
N VAL A 292 -27.19 12.43 -14.91
CA VAL A 292 -28.17 12.00 -15.93
C VAL A 292 -29.59 12.61 -15.83
N LYS A 293 -29.99 13.32 -14.75
CA LYS A 293 -31.41 13.73 -14.61
C LYS A 293 -31.78 15.16 -14.25
N GLU A 294 -30.93 15.98 -13.64
CA GLU A 294 -31.24 17.40 -13.46
C GLU A 294 -29.98 18.26 -13.47
N LYS A 295 -30.09 19.43 -14.12
CA LYS A 295 -29.29 20.65 -13.91
C LYS A 295 -27.79 20.54 -14.24
N LEU A 296 -27.47 20.98 -15.47
CA LEU A 296 -26.20 21.54 -15.95
C LEU A 296 -24.95 21.05 -15.19
N LYS A 297 -24.26 20.04 -15.76
CA LYS A 297 -22.85 19.74 -15.45
C LYS A 297 -22.08 21.07 -15.35
N PRO A 298 -21.47 21.37 -14.19
CA PRO A 298 -20.81 22.65 -14.01
C PRO A 298 -19.60 22.73 -14.95
N ALA A 299 -19.27 23.96 -15.40
CA ALA A 299 -18.12 24.18 -16.26
C ALA A 299 -16.80 23.83 -15.53
N ASN A 300 -16.76 24.06 -14.22
CA ASN A 300 -15.66 23.73 -13.32
C ASN A 300 -16.22 23.06 -12.07
N PHE A 301 -15.49 22.07 -11.54
CA PHE A 301 -15.84 21.39 -10.30
C PHE A 301 -15.08 22.04 -9.14
N GLU A 302 -15.79 22.48 -8.11
CA GLU A 302 -15.22 23.04 -6.87
C GLU A 302 -14.81 21.93 -5.87
N GLU A 303 -15.20 20.70 -6.15
CA GLU A 303 -14.91 19.51 -5.36
C GLU A 303 -14.89 18.27 -6.27
N PRO A 304 -14.22 17.17 -5.88
CA PRO A 304 -14.26 15.94 -6.67
C PRO A 304 -15.66 15.32 -6.67
N LEU A 305 -16.06 14.79 -7.83
CA LEU A 305 -17.34 14.12 -8.03
C LEU A 305 -17.31 12.65 -7.59
N PHE A 306 -16.17 11.98 -7.75
CA PHE A 306 -15.99 10.61 -7.33
C PHE A 306 -14.58 10.35 -6.79
N ILE A 307 -14.50 9.41 -5.86
CA ILE A 307 -13.31 9.12 -5.06
C ILE A 307 -12.87 7.68 -5.33
N LEU A 308 -11.57 7.48 -5.54
CA LEU A 308 -10.97 6.15 -5.66
C LEU A 308 -10.26 5.84 -4.34
N ALA A 309 -10.67 4.79 -3.64
CA ALA A 309 -10.03 4.41 -2.38
C ALA A 309 -9.29 3.09 -2.55
N PHE A 310 -7.95 3.15 -2.49
CA PHE A 310 -7.07 1.98 -2.54
C PHE A 310 -6.68 1.58 -1.12
N ASP A 311 -7.23 0.48 -0.63
CA ASP A 311 -6.89 -0.11 0.66
C ASP A 311 -5.73 -1.09 0.54
N GLU A 312 -4.93 -1.21 1.60
CA GLU A 312 -3.62 -1.89 1.61
C GLU A 312 -2.69 -1.45 0.46
N ALA A 313 -2.66 -0.15 0.19
CA ALA A 313 -1.92 0.43 -0.93
C ALA A 313 -0.40 0.23 -0.86
N HIS A 314 0.15 -0.19 0.28
CA HIS A 314 1.58 -0.47 0.44
C HIS A 314 2.07 -1.55 -0.53
N THR A 315 1.18 -2.47 -0.91
CA THR A 315 1.44 -3.51 -1.93
C THR A 315 1.87 -2.93 -3.28
N LEU A 316 1.41 -1.73 -3.63
CA LEU A 316 1.78 -1.04 -4.87
C LEU A 316 3.18 -0.40 -4.80
N THR A 317 3.70 -0.18 -3.60
CA THR A 317 4.97 0.51 -3.35
C THR A 317 6.18 -0.43 -3.31
N THR A 318 5.94 -1.75 -3.28
CA THR A 318 6.99 -2.76 -3.27
C THR A 318 7.90 -2.61 -4.48
N GLN A 319 9.14 -2.20 -4.25
CA GLN A 319 10.17 -2.10 -5.28
C GLN A 319 10.86 -3.46 -5.38
N THR A 320 10.70 -4.16 -6.50
CA THR A 320 11.61 -5.26 -6.84
C THR A 320 12.96 -4.62 -7.18
N HIS A 321 13.90 -4.66 -6.24
CA HIS A 321 15.26 -4.12 -6.41
C HIS A 321 15.89 -4.64 -7.72
N PRO A 322 16.64 -3.82 -8.50
CA PRO A 322 17.02 -2.42 -8.32
C PRO A 322 16.21 -1.48 -9.25
N ARG A 323 14.87 -1.52 -9.20
CA ARG A 323 14.03 -0.65 -10.04
C ARG A 323 13.77 0.69 -9.37
N TRP A 324 14.02 1.78 -10.09
CA TRP A 324 13.72 3.17 -9.70
C TRP A 324 12.23 3.54 -9.81
N TRP A 325 11.33 2.57 -9.95
CA TRP A 325 9.90 2.75 -10.16
C TRP A 325 9.11 1.64 -9.45
N SER A 326 7.81 1.86 -9.25
CA SER A 326 6.87 0.90 -8.66
C SER A 326 5.51 0.97 -9.35
N MET A 327 4.61 0.01 -9.11
CA MET A 327 3.23 0.11 -9.62
C MET A 327 2.54 1.38 -9.11
N PHE A 328 2.87 1.81 -7.89
CA PHE A 328 2.38 3.07 -7.33
C PHE A 328 2.87 4.29 -8.13
N THR A 329 4.14 4.36 -8.53
CA THR A 329 4.66 5.51 -9.31
C THR A 329 3.96 5.63 -10.66
N GLU A 330 3.68 4.49 -11.32
CA GLU A 330 3.00 4.47 -12.61
C GLU A 330 1.49 4.77 -12.49
N LEU A 331 0.84 4.29 -11.43
CA LEU A 331 -0.54 4.65 -11.12
C LEU A 331 -0.66 6.16 -10.84
N ARG A 332 0.27 6.75 -10.09
CA ARG A 332 0.31 8.21 -9.88
C ARG A 332 0.45 8.98 -11.20
N ARG A 333 1.25 8.49 -12.15
CA ARG A 333 1.37 9.09 -13.49
C ARG A 333 0.04 9.04 -14.24
N ALA A 334 -0.70 7.94 -14.16
CA ALA A 334 -2.03 7.83 -14.75
C ALA A 334 -3.05 8.79 -14.09
N LEU A 335 -3.04 8.90 -12.76
CA LEU A 335 -3.87 9.87 -12.01
C LEU A 335 -3.51 11.32 -12.35
N ARG A 336 -2.22 11.60 -12.57
CA ARG A 336 -1.74 12.91 -13.03
C ARG A 336 -2.30 13.27 -14.41
N ALA A 337 -2.41 12.31 -15.32
CA ALA A 337 -2.99 12.54 -16.65
C ALA A 337 -4.45 12.99 -16.56
N LEU A 338 -5.22 12.45 -15.60
CA LEU A 338 -6.61 12.84 -15.33
C LEU A 338 -6.75 14.27 -14.77
N SER A 339 -5.69 14.79 -14.13
CA SER A 339 -5.64 16.13 -13.55
C SER A 339 -5.17 17.21 -14.53
N GLN A 340 -4.79 16.83 -15.76
CA GLN A 340 -4.25 17.72 -16.78
C GLN A 340 -5.26 18.00 -17.91
N GLY A 341 -4.95 19.02 -18.73
CA GLY A 341 -5.75 19.41 -19.89
C GLY A 341 -6.76 20.52 -19.61
N SER A 342 -7.56 20.83 -20.63
CA SER A 342 -8.58 21.90 -20.57
C SER A 342 -9.82 21.51 -19.77
N LYS A 343 -10.03 20.20 -19.55
CA LYS A 343 -11.14 19.64 -18.78
C LYS A 343 -10.61 18.52 -17.88
N PRO A 344 -10.05 18.82 -16.71
CA PRO A 344 -9.60 17.79 -15.77
C PRO A 344 -10.79 16.94 -15.30
N ALA A 345 -10.54 15.67 -15.02
CA ALA A 345 -11.57 14.78 -14.50
C ALA A 345 -11.84 15.12 -13.03
N PRO A 346 -13.11 15.11 -12.58
CA PRO A 346 -13.49 15.42 -11.21
C PRO A 346 -13.25 14.21 -10.27
N VAL A 347 -12.03 13.69 -10.25
CA VAL A 347 -11.63 12.48 -9.51
C VAL A 347 -10.54 12.78 -8.50
N PHE A 348 -10.65 12.19 -7.32
CA PHE A 348 -9.62 12.22 -6.30
C PHE A 348 -9.31 10.80 -5.80
N ALA A 349 -8.04 10.50 -5.52
CA ALA A 349 -7.64 9.18 -5.00
C ALA A 349 -7.17 9.24 -3.54
N ILE A 350 -7.50 8.22 -2.77
CA ILE A 350 -7.10 8.04 -1.37
C ILE A 350 -6.38 6.70 -1.30
N PHE A 351 -5.15 6.70 -0.79
CA PHE A 351 -4.36 5.49 -0.57
C PHE A 351 -4.28 5.20 0.93
N LEU A 352 -4.89 4.11 1.39
CA LEU A 352 -4.82 3.67 2.78
C LEU A 352 -3.62 2.74 2.92
N SER A 353 -2.70 3.08 3.83
CA SER A 353 -1.53 2.25 4.10
C SER A 353 -1.35 2.01 5.59
N THR A 354 -0.87 0.81 5.90
CA THR A 354 -0.43 0.34 7.22
C THR A 354 1.08 0.47 7.43
N THR A 355 1.86 0.77 6.38
CA THR A 355 3.31 0.93 6.51
C THR A 355 3.64 2.24 7.21
N GLY A 356 4.39 2.19 8.32
CA GLY A 356 4.87 3.38 9.04
C GLY A 356 5.85 4.26 8.25
N LYS A 357 6.22 3.84 7.03
CA LYS A 357 7.11 4.57 6.13
C LYS A 357 6.29 5.54 5.27
N VAL A 358 5.92 6.68 5.86
CA VAL A 358 5.28 7.81 5.17
C VAL A 358 6.03 8.20 3.89
N SER A 359 7.37 8.07 3.88
CA SER A 359 8.24 8.31 2.72
C SER A 359 7.96 7.42 1.50
N GLN A 360 7.23 6.30 1.62
CA GLN A 360 6.85 5.47 0.47
C GLN A 360 5.73 6.10 -0.37
N PHE A 361 4.86 6.89 0.26
CA PHE A 361 3.75 7.60 -0.38
C PHE A 361 4.03 9.09 -0.58
N THR A 362 4.94 9.64 0.23
CA THR A 362 5.41 11.02 0.16
C THR A 362 6.94 11.04 0.25
N SER A 363 7.61 10.44 -0.73
CA SER A 363 9.07 10.48 -0.80
C SER A 363 9.52 11.94 -0.74
N ALA A 364 10.58 12.24 0.02
CA ALA A 364 11.20 13.56 -0.02
C ALA A 364 11.45 13.89 -1.50
N SER A 365 11.19 15.14 -1.92
CA SER A 365 11.20 15.50 -3.35
C SER A 365 12.46 15.02 -4.08
N GLU A 366 13.58 14.91 -3.38
CA GLU A 366 14.90 14.48 -3.85
C GLU A 366 14.98 12.99 -4.26
N ASP A 367 14.11 12.13 -3.72
CA ASP A 367 14.09 10.68 -3.97
C ASP A 367 12.91 10.23 -4.86
N ASP A 368 12.05 11.15 -5.32
CA ASP A 368 10.92 10.79 -6.19
C ASP A 368 11.40 10.52 -7.64
N PRO A 369 10.98 9.39 -8.27
CA PRO A 369 11.37 9.07 -9.65
C PRO A 369 10.95 10.13 -10.68
N SER A 370 9.98 10.97 -10.35
CA SER A 370 9.60 12.10 -11.17
C SER A 370 10.57 13.26 -10.99
N HIS A 371 11.41 13.46 -11.99
CA HIS A 371 12.32 14.61 -12.10
C HIS A 371 11.61 15.97 -11.90
N CYS A 372 10.32 16.09 -12.19
CA CYS A 372 9.55 17.32 -11.95
C CYS A 372 9.18 17.55 -10.47
N LEU A 373 9.08 16.50 -9.65
CA LEU A 373 8.96 16.61 -8.20
C LEU A 373 10.32 16.96 -7.59
N VAL A 374 11.39 16.34 -8.09
CA VAL A 374 12.79 16.63 -7.69
C VAL A 374 13.20 18.08 -7.94
N ILE A 375 12.84 18.64 -9.10
CA ILE A 375 13.10 20.06 -9.43
C ILE A 375 12.13 21.02 -8.71
N GLY A 376 11.13 20.51 -7.97
CA GLY A 376 10.16 21.33 -7.25
C GLY A 376 9.15 22.04 -8.15
N VAL A 377 8.86 21.50 -9.35
CA VAL A 377 7.82 22.03 -10.26
C VAL A 377 6.42 21.65 -9.78
N PHE A 378 6.28 20.51 -9.11
CA PHE A 378 5.04 20.03 -8.50
C PHE A 378 5.22 19.81 -6.99
N SER A 379 4.10 19.79 -6.25
CA SER A 379 4.09 19.33 -4.85
C SER A 379 3.15 18.13 -4.68
N LEU A 380 3.37 17.35 -3.63
CA LEU A 380 2.45 16.30 -3.19
C LEU A 380 1.45 16.89 -2.18
N ILE A 381 0.25 16.30 -2.13
CA ILE A 381 -0.71 16.61 -1.07
C ILE A 381 -0.22 15.92 0.21
N PRO A 382 -0.15 16.61 1.35
CA PRO A 382 0.29 16.01 2.60
C PRO A 382 -0.64 14.87 3.03
N PRO A 383 -0.10 13.83 3.69
CA PRO A 383 -0.89 12.71 4.16
C PRO A 383 -1.91 13.19 5.20
N PHE A 384 -3.06 12.52 5.24
CA PHE A 384 -4.06 12.75 6.27
C PHE A 384 -3.67 11.93 7.50
N THR A 385 -3.28 12.61 8.58
CA THR A 385 -2.70 12.01 9.79
C THR A 385 -3.55 12.25 11.04
N ASP A 386 -4.85 12.53 10.87
CA ASP A 386 -5.74 12.79 12.00
C ASP A 386 -5.79 11.57 12.93
N LEU A 387 -5.67 11.79 14.24
CA LEU A 387 -5.48 10.72 15.22
C LEU A 387 -6.84 10.15 15.65
N GLY A 388 -6.94 8.83 15.65
CA GLY A 388 -8.04 8.15 16.33
C GLY A 388 -9.34 8.11 15.57
N PHE A 389 -9.35 7.45 14.40
CA PHE A 389 -10.61 7.15 13.74
C PHE A 389 -11.43 6.24 14.65
N ASP A 390 -12.62 6.71 15.03
CA ASP A 390 -13.62 5.88 15.67
C ASP A 390 -13.22 5.28 17.05
N GLN A 391 -12.41 5.99 17.83
CA GLN A 391 -11.85 5.51 19.11
C GLN A 391 -12.87 5.20 20.24
N PHE A 392 -14.18 5.29 19.99
CA PHE A 392 -15.23 5.10 21.00
C PHE A 392 -16.45 4.31 20.50
N ALA A 393 -16.34 3.52 19.41
CA ALA A 393 -17.48 2.73 18.91
C ALA A 393 -17.97 1.66 19.90
N LEU A 394 -17.12 1.24 20.85
CA LEU A 394 -17.46 0.35 21.94
C LEU A 394 -17.10 1.04 23.26
N GLU A 395 -18.04 1.80 23.83
CA GLU A 395 -18.00 2.02 25.27
C GLU A 395 -18.21 0.66 25.94
N GLU A 396 -17.15 0.08 26.50
CA GLU A 396 -17.33 -1.00 27.46
C GLU A 396 -18.10 -0.41 28.65
N HIS A 397 -19.41 -0.65 28.71
CA HIS A 397 -20.15 -0.51 29.97
C HIS A 397 -19.56 -1.51 30.96
N SER A 398 -18.62 -1.02 31.76
CA SER A 398 -18.10 -1.68 32.96
C SER A 398 -19.12 -1.66 34.08
#